data_AF-A0A5C7PTT1-F1
#
_entry.id   AF-A0A5C7PTT1-F1
#
_cell.length_a   1.000
_cell.length_b   1.000
_cell.length_c   1.000
_cell.angle_alpha   90.00
_cell.angle_beta   90.00
_cell.angle_gamma   90.00
#
_symmetry.space_group_name_H-M   'P 1'
#
loop_
_entity.id
_entity.type
_entity.pdbx_description
1 polymer ?
#
loop_
_entity_poly.entity_id
_entity_poly.type
_entity_poly.pdbx_seq_one_letter_code
_entity_poly.pdbx_strand_id
1 'polypeptide(L)'
;MQFFEPVILFFLLGALAGFVRSELRIPGVLYESLSIFLLLAIGLKGGVELARHPLAAVALPALVVVAAGALIPLVAYPLLRRIGRLSRADAGSIAGHYGSVSVVTFAVGTTYLARLGQPAEGYMTVLLALLEFPALVIGVLLARRGEPGTPWSKVLHEVFAGKSIVLLLGGLAIGWFAGPGGIAPLDRLFFDLFKGVLAFFLLEMGLVAASRFGELRRTGPFLIGFAILMPLFGAALGVATGTTLGLSVGGVTLLATLYASASYIAAPAAMRLAVPQANPALSIGAALGVTFPFNLLVGIPLYHRLAQQALS
;
A
#
# COMPACT_ATOMS: atom_id res chain seq x y z
N MET A 1 10.16 15.48 22.84
CA MET A 1 10.99 15.33 21.62
C MET A 1 10.79 13.95 21.00
N GLN A 2 9.60 13.65 20.44
CA GLN A 2 9.29 12.28 20.01
C GLN A 2 8.35 12.30 18.79
N PHE A 3 8.71 13.04 17.74
CA PHE A 3 7.81 13.31 16.60
C PHE A 3 7.82 12.23 15.49
N PHE A 4 8.75 11.27 15.51
CA PHE A 4 8.85 10.25 14.44
C PHE A 4 8.84 8.82 14.98
N GLU A 5 8.22 7.91 14.24
CA GLU A 5 8.41 6.48 14.47
C GLU A 5 9.86 6.07 14.17
N PRO A 6 10.54 5.32 15.04
CA PRO A 6 11.94 4.96 14.83
C PRO A 6 12.19 4.25 13.48
N VAL A 7 11.22 3.47 12.99
CA VAL A 7 11.34 2.78 11.70
C VAL A 7 11.46 3.75 10.52
N ILE A 8 10.91 4.97 10.63
CA ILE A 8 11.03 6.03 9.61
C ILE A 8 12.49 6.52 9.52
N LEU A 9 13.24 6.50 10.62
CA LEU A 9 14.65 6.91 10.61
C LEU A 9 15.52 5.99 9.75
N PHE A 10 15.17 4.71 9.64
CA PHE A 10 15.85 3.79 8.73
C PHE A 10 15.59 4.13 7.26
N PHE A 11 14.36 4.52 6.93
CA PHE A 11 14.05 5.06 5.60
C PHE A 11 14.89 6.31 5.31
N LEU A 12 14.97 7.26 6.25
CA LEU A 12 15.77 8.47 6.09
C LEU A 12 17.26 8.14 5.95
N LEU A 13 17.79 7.20 6.73
CA LEU A 13 19.16 6.73 6.62
C LEU A 13 19.43 6.15 5.22
N GLY A 14 18.53 5.32 4.70
CA GLY A 14 18.66 4.75 3.36
C GLY A 14 18.61 5.82 2.27
N ALA A 15 17.70 6.77 2.39
CA ALA A 15 17.61 7.89 1.47
C ALA A 15 18.89 8.74 1.47
N LEU A 16 19.39 9.10 2.65
CA LEU A 16 20.65 9.85 2.80
C LEU A 16 21.83 9.06 2.23
N ALA A 17 21.95 7.77 2.55
CA ALA A 17 22.98 6.88 2.05
C ALA A 17 22.97 6.78 0.51
N GLY A 18 21.78 6.77 -0.10
CA GLY A 18 21.62 6.80 -1.55
C GLY A 18 22.01 8.14 -2.16
N PHE A 19 21.64 9.26 -1.52
CA PHE A 19 21.97 10.61 -2.02
C PHE A 19 23.48 10.92 -1.97
N VAL A 20 24.17 10.50 -0.91
CA VAL A 20 25.63 10.63 -0.81
C VAL A 20 26.39 9.59 -1.64
N ARG A 21 25.66 8.72 -2.36
CA ARG A 21 26.22 7.63 -3.19
C ARG A 21 27.14 6.70 -2.40
N SER A 22 26.73 6.35 -1.18
CA SER A 22 27.47 5.38 -0.37
C SER A 22 27.50 3.99 -1.03
N GLU A 23 28.40 3.13 -0.56
CA GLU A 23 28.48 1.73 -0.99
C GLU A 23 27.38 0.85 -0.36
N LEU A 24 26.52 1.43 0.49
CA LEU A 24 25.44 0.70 1.15
C LEU A 24 24.47 0.12 0.10
N ARG A 25 24.40 -1.20 0.05
CA ARG A 25 23.49 -1.96 -0.81
C ARG A 25 22.95 -3.13 -0.02
N ILE A 26 21.64 -3.32 -0.04
CA ILE A 26 21.02 -4.53 0.49
C ILE A 26 20.97 -5.56 -0.64
N PRO A 27 21.47 -6.80 -0.44
CA PRO A 27 21.37 -7.84 -1.44
C PRO A 27 19.90 -8.09 -1.82
N GLY A 28 19.62 -8.26 -3.11
CA GLY A 28 18.24 -8.46 -3.61
C GLY A 28 17.53 -9.65 -2.95
N VAL A 29 18.26 -10.73 -2.66
CA VAL A 29 17.73 -11.90 -1.93
C VAL A 29 17.27 -11.51 -0.52
N LEU A 30 18.04 -10.67 0.19
CA LEU A 30 17.65 -10.20 1.52
C LEU A 30 16.37 -9.36 1.43
N TYR A 31 16.29 -8.42 0.48
CA TYR A 31 15.09 -7.64 0.24
C TYR A 31 13.86 -8.53 -0.01
N GLU A 32 14.00 -9.56 -0.84
CA GLU A 32 12.94 -10.51 -1.11
C GLU A 32 12.52 -11.31 0.12
N SER A 33 13.47 -11.72 0.97
CA SER A 33 13.19 -12.40 2.24
C SER A 33 12.46 -11.50 3.23
N LEU A 34 12.88 -10.23 3.36
CA LEU A 34 12.22 -9.23 4.21
C LEU A 34 10.77 -9.01 3.74
N SER A 35 10.54 -8.90 2.42
CA SER A 35 9.20 -8.78 1.85
C SER A 35 8.33 -9.99 2.19
N ILE A 36 8.86 -11.21 2.05
CA ILE A 36 8.12 -12.45 2.38
C ILE A 36 7.69 -12.44 3.83
N PHE A 37 8.63 -12.16 4.72
CA PHE A 37 8.37 -12.12 6.15
C PHE A 37 7.27 -11.11 6.47
N LEU A 38 7.35 -9.88 5.95
CA LEU A 38 6.39 -8.82 6.27
C LEU A 38 4.98 -9.18 5.79
N LEU A 39 4.84 -9.66 4.56
CA LEU A 39 3.56 -10.07 3.99
C LEU A 39 2.92 -11.20 4.79
N LEU A 40 3.72 -12.21 5.14
CA LEU A 40 3.26 -13.35 5.92
C LEU A 40 2.89 -12.96 7.35
N ALA A 41 3.72 -12.16 8.02
CA ALA A 41 3.47 -11.67 9.38
C ALA A 41 2.20 -10.83 9.46
N ILE A 42 1.99 -9.93 8.49
CA ILE A 42 0.78 -9.10 8.39
C ILE A 42 -0.43 -10.00 8.17
N GLY A 43 -0.34 -10.94 7.22
CA GLY A 43 -1.38 -11.94 6.97
C GLY A 43 -1.75 -12.72 8.23
N LEU A 44 -0.76 -13.33 8.89
CA LEU A 44 -0.94 -14.10 10.13
C LEU A 44 -1.67 -13.30 11.20
N LYS A 45 -1.21 -12.06 11.45
CA LYS A 45 -1.86 -11.17 12.42
C LYS A 45 -3.32 -10.89 12.05
N GLY A 46 -3.58 -10.60 10.78
CA GLY A 46 -4.94 -10.39 10.27
C GLY A 46 -5.83 -11.62 10.44
N GLY A 47 -5.30 -12.81 10.19
CA GLY A 47 -6.00 -14.08 10.37
C GLY A 47 -6.38 -14.35 11.83
N VAL A 48 -5.44 -14.14 12.75
CA VAL A 48 -5.68 -14.30 14.20
C VAL A 48 -6.79 -13.37 14.67
N GLU A 49 -6.80 -12.12 14.21
CA GLU A 49 -7.87 -11.19 14.55
C GLU A 49 -9.21 -11.55 13.88
N LEU A 50 -9.18 -12.01 12.63
CA LEU A 50 -10.39 -12.45 11.93
C LEU A 50 -11.06 -13.65 12.64
N ALA A 51 -10.27 -14.53 13.26
CA ALA A 51 -10.79 -15.65 14.06
C ALA A 51 -11.61 -15.19 15.28
N ARG A 52 -11.45 -13.94 15.72
CA ARG A 52 -12.19 -13.35 16.85
C ARG A 52 -13.50 -12.67 16.44
N HIS A 53 -13.77 -12.50 15.14
CA HIS A 53 -14.93 -11.77 14.65
C HIS A 53 -15.79 -12.61 13.69
N PRO A 54 -17.13 -12.51 13.75
CA PRO A 54 -17.99 -13.15 12.77
C PRO A 54 -17.75 -12.58 11.36
N LEU A 55 -17.48 -13.44 10.37
CA LEU A 55 -17.22 -13.03 8.98
C LEU A 55 -18.36 -12.18 8.38
N ALA A 56 -19.61 -12.47 8.76
CA ALA A 56 -20.78 -11.72 8.31
C ALA A 56 -20.74 -10.24 8.73
N ALA A 57 -20.14 -9.93 9.87
CA ALA A 57 -20.00 -8.55 10.35
C ALA A 57 -18.99 -7.73 9.53
N VAL A 58 -18.09 -8.39 8.79
CA VAL A 58 -17.02 -7.75 8.01
C VAL A 58 -17.42 -7.61 6.53
N ALA A 59 -18.36 -8.42 6.04
CA ALA A 59 -18.71 -8.48 4.62
C ALA A 59 -19.23 -7.14 4.05
N LEU A 60 -20.16 -6.49 4.74
CA LEU A 60 -20.72 -5.21 4.29
C LEU A 60 -19.68 -4.06 4.37
N PRO A 61 -18.95 -3.86 5.49
CA PRO A 61 -17.84 -2.91 5.53
C PRO A 61 -16.81 -3.14 4.42
N ALA A 62 -16.44 -4.40 4.17
CA ALA A 62 -15.49 -4.74 3.11
C ALA A 62 -16.01 -4.37 1.72
N LEU A 63 -17.29 -4.61 1.43
CA LEU A 63 -17.90 -4.22 0.16
C LEU A 63 -17.90 -2.71 -0.03
N VAL A 64 -18.28 -1.95 1.00
CA VAL A 64 -18.29 -0.47 0.94
C VAL A 64 -16.87 0.07 0.75
N VAL A 65 -15.90 -0.48 1.47
CA VAL A 65 -14.48 -0.12 1.32
C VAL A 65 -13.98 -0.42 -0.09
N VAL A 66 -14.25 -1.62 -0.61
CA VAL A 66 -13.82 -1.96 -1.98
C VAL A 66 -14.49 -1.04 -3.02
N ALA A 67 -15.78 -0.76 -2.88
CA ALA A 67 -16.52 0.10 -3.80
C ALA A 67 -16.01 1.55 -3.76
N ALA A 68 -15.75 2.09 -2.57
CA ALA A 68 -15.18 3.43 -2.42
C ALA A 68 -13.73 3.47 -2.95
N GLY A 69 -12.90 2.48 -2.63
CA GLY A 69 -11.52 2.38 -3.13
C GLY A 69 -11.44 2.31 -4.66
N ALA A 70 -12.43 1.70 -5.33
CA ALA A 70 -12.53 1.67 -6.78
C ALA A 70 -12.69 3.07 -7.42
N LEU A 71 -13.12 4.08 -6.67
CA LEU A 71 -13.19 5.46 -7.16
C LEU A 71 -11.81 6.07 -7.38
N ILE A 72 -10.79 5.65 -6.63
CA ILE A 72 -9.44 6.18 -6.70
C ILE A 72 -8.84 6.05 -8.11
N PRO A 73 -8.76 4.85 -8.72
CA PRO A 73 -8.25 4.71 -10.08
C PRO A 73 -9.15 5.40 -11.12
N LEU A 74 -10.47 5.45 -10.89
CA LEU A 74 -11.44 6.11 -11.77
C LEU A 74 -11.28 7.65 -11.78
N VAL A 75 -10.85 8.24 -10.67
CA VAL A 75 -10.52 9.66 -10.56
C VAL A 75 -9.09 9.94 -11.04
N ALA A 76 -8.14 9.07 -10.69
CA ALA A 76 -6.74 9.23 -11.06
C ALA A 76 -6.55 9.24 -12.58
N TYR A 77 -7.17 8.30 -13.29
CA TYR A 77 -7.00 8.14 -14.73
C TYR A 77 -7.34 9.40 -15.56
N PRO A 78 -8.52 10.04 -15.44
CA PRO A 78 -8.82 11.24 -16.20
C PRO A 78 -7.89 12.41 -15.86
N LEU A 79 -7.43 12.55 -14.61
CA LEU A 79 -6.44 13.57 -14.24
C LEU A 79 -5.12 13.34 -14.98
N LEU A 80 -4.61 12.12 -14.94
CA LEU A 80 -3.38 11.70 -15.63
C LEU A 80 -3.51 11.85 -17.16
N ARG A 81 -4.65 11.47 -17.72
CA ARG A 81 -4.88 11.45 -19.16
C ARG A 81 -5.15 12.82 -19.77
N ARG A 82 -5.96 13.65 -19.10
CA ARG A 82 -6.42 14.95 -19.63
C ARG A 82 -5.53 16.10 -19.20
N ILE A 83 -5.18 16.16 -17.92
CA ILE A 83 -4.34 17.23 -17.37
C ILE A 83 -2.87 16.87 -17.56
N GLY A 84 -2.48 15.66 -17.17
CA GLY A 84 -1.12 15.15 -17.31
C GLY A 84 -0.69 14.83 -18.74
N ARG A 85 -1.65 14.76 -19.67
CA ARG A 85 -1.45 14.42 -21.09
C ARG A 85 -0.66 13.12 -21.31
N LEU A 86 -0.70 12.20 -20.35
CA LEU A 86 -0.01 10.92 -20.45
C LEU A 86 -0.67 10.01 -21.50
N SER A 87 0.08 9.03 -21.98
CA SER A 87 -0.47 7.97 -22.82
C SER A 87 -1.55 7.21 -22.06
N ARG A 88 -2.44 6.52 -22.78
CA ARG A 88 -3.50 5.72 -22.15
C ARG A 88 -2.91 4.59 -21.29
N ALA A 89 -1.87 3.95 -21.79
CA ALA A 89 -1.14 2.91 -21.09
C ALA A 89 -0.54 3.43 -19.78
N ASP A 90 0.17 4.56 -19.83
CA ASP A 90 0.80 5.16 -18.65
C ASP A 90 -0.25 5.64 -17.64
N ALA A 91 -1.29 6.33 -18.10
CA ALA A 91 -2.35 6.82 -17.22
C ALA A 91 -3.10 5.66 -16.54
N GLY A 92 -3.41 4.59 -17.25
CA GLY A 92 -4.08 3.42 -16.69
C GLY A 92 -3.19 2.63 -15.74
N SER A 93 -1.90 2.51 -16.05
CA SER A 93 -0.91 1.90 -15.16
C SER A 93 -0.78 2.68 -13.85
N ILE A 94 -0.51 3.98 -13.91
CA ILE A 94 -0.40 4.82 -12.70
C ILE A 94 -1.71 4.80 -11.90
N ALA A 95 -2.87 4.89 -12.57
CA ALA A 95 -4.17 4.81 -11.89
C ALA A 95 -4.33 3.49 -11.13
N GLY A 96 -4.00 2.35 -11.73
CA GLY A 96 -4.08 1.05 -11.06
C GLY A 96 -3.09 0.91 -9.91
N HIS A 97 -1.89 1.49 -10.01
CA HIS A 97 -0.95 1.57 -8.90
C HIS A 97 -1.52 2.36 -7.71
N TYR A 98 -2.12 3.54 -7.95
CA TYR A 98 -2.67 4.40 -6.89
C TYR A 98 -4.01 3.91 -6.34
N GLY A 99 -4.80 3.18 -7.13
CA GLY A 99 -6.00 2.53 -6.61
C GLY A 99 -5.69 1.32 -5.75
N SER A 100 -4.57 0.66 -6.02
CA SER A 100 -4.06 -0.46 -5.24
C SER A 100 -3.33 0.07 -4.00
N VAL A 101 -3.04 -0.81 -3.04
CA VAL A 101 -2.54 -0.39 -1.72
C VAL A 101 -1.09 -0.81 -1.50
N SER A 102 -0.43 -0.14 -0.57
CA SER A 102 0.90 -0.51 -0.10
C SER A 102 0.84 -1.19 1.26
N VAL A 103 1.24 -2.46 1.29
CA VAL A 103 1.43 -3.24 2.51
C VAL A 103 2.43 -2.56 3.46
N VAL A 104 3.45 -1.91 2.92
CA VAL A 104 4.50 -1.27 3.69
C VAL A 104 3.99 0.02 4.31
N THR A 105 3.25 0.85 3.56
CA THR A 105 2.62 2.06 4.12
C THR A 105 1.62 1.69 5.22
N PHE A 106 0.85 0.62 5.01
CA PHE A 106 -0.03 0.06 6.05
C PHE A 106 0.76 -0.40 7.28
N ALA A 107 1.86 -1.14 7.09
CA ALA A 107 2.73 -1.56 8.19
C ALA A 107 3.24 -0.37 9.00
N VAL A 108 3.72 0.70 8.35
CA VAL A 108 4.13 1.92 9.05
C VAL A 108 2.95 2.54 9.81
N GLY A 109 1.77 2.66 9.19
CA GLY A 109 0.56 3.18 9.83
C GLY A 109 0.16 2.39 11.07
N THR A 110 0.22 1.06 11.02
CA THR A 110 -0.09 0.20 12.19
C THR A 110 0.94 0.40 13.31
N THR A 111 2.23 0.54 12.98
CA THR A 111 3.27 0.80 14.00
C THR A 111 3.12 2.17 14.64
N TYR A 112 2.74 3.18 13.85
CA TYR A 112 2.43 4.53 14.32
C TYR A 112 1.27 4.54 15.32
N LEU A 113 0.15 3.92 14.97
CA LEU A 113 -1.02 3.83 15.85
C LEU A 113 -0.73 3.01 17.12
N ALA A 114 0.02 1.90 16.98
CA ALA A 114 0.40 1.06 18.12
C ALA A 114 1.23 1.84 19.15
N ARG A 115 2.11 2.74 18.73
CA ARG A 115 2.87 3.61 19.64
C ARG A 115 1.96 4.60 20.36
N LEU A 116 0.95 5.12 19.69
CA LEU A 116 -0.03 6.04 20.27
C LEU A 116 -1.06 5.32 21.15
N GLY A 117 -1.00 3.99 21.26
CA GLY A 117 -1.99 3.20 21.99
C GLY A 117 -3.38 3.28 21.36
N GLN A 118 -3.48 3.59 20.06
CA GLN A 118 -4.76 3.67 19.36
C GLN A 118 -5.03 2.37 18.60
N PRO A 119 -5.94 1.51 19.10
CA PRO A 119 -6.30 0.29 18.40
C PRO A 119 -7.04 0.62 17.09
N ALA A 120 -6.91 -0.27 16.12
CA ALA A 120 -7.69 -0.30 14.90
C ALA A 120 -8.36 -1.66 14.77
N GLU A 121 -9.35 -1.78 13.90
CA GLU A 121 -10.07 -3.02 13.71
C GLU A 121 -9.14 -4.13 13.19
N GLY A 122 -9.22 -5.31 13.79
CA GLY A 122 -8.34 -6.42 13.44
C GLY A 122 -8.51 -6.92 12.00
N TYR A 123 -9.67 -6.66 11.39
CA TYR A 123 -9.95 -7.00 9.99
C TYR A 123 -9.38 -5.99 8.98
N MET A 124 -8.69 -4.93 9.39
CA MET A 124 -8.06 -3.97 8.46
C MET A 124 -7.07 -4.64 7.50
N THR A 125 -6.41 -5.73 7.92
CA THR A 125 -5.54 -6.53 7.04
C THR A 125 -6.32 -7.23 5.92
N VAL A 126 -7.56 -7.65 6.19
CA VAL A 126 -8.45 -8.25 5.17
C VAL A 126 -8.75 -7.21 4.10
N LEU A 127 -9.09 -5.99 4.52
CA LEU A 127 -9.39 -4.88 3.60
C LEU A 127 -8.18 -4.56 2.72
N LEU A 128 -6.98 -4.54 3.27
CA LEU A 128 -5.74 -4.39 2.52
C LEU A 128 -5.62 -5.44 1.40
N ALA A 129 -5.91 -6.72 1.68
CA ALA A 129 -5.87 -7.76 0.66
C ALA A 129 -6.92 -7.54 -0.45
N LEU A 130 -8.14 -7.17 -0.06
CA LEU A 130 -9.27 -7.00 -0.96
C LEU A 130 -9.11 -5.79 -1.89
N LEU A 131 -8.44 -4.73 -1.44
CA LEU A 131 -8.28 -3.50 -2.21
C LEU A 131 -7.30 -3.62 -3.38
N GLU A 132 -6.37 -4.59 -3.35
CA GLU A 132 -5.40 -4.73 -4.44
C GLU A 132 -6.06 -5.09 -5.78
N PHE A 133 -6.96 -6.08 -5.77
CA PHE A 133 -7.50 -6.67 -6.99
C PHE A 133 -8.38 -5.72 -7.83
N PRO A 134 -9.42 -5.07 -7.27
CA PRO A 134 -10.31 -4.19 -8.02
C PRO A 134 -9.57 -3.06 -8.73
N ALA A 135 -8.58 -2.48 -8.05
CA ALA A 135 -7.81 -1.38 -8.61
C ALA A 135 -6.94 -1.80 -9.80
N LEU A 136 -6.29 -2.96 -9.73
CA LEU A 136 -5.51 -3.49 -10.85
C LEU A 136 -6.40 -3.79 -12.05
N VAL A 137 -7.56 -4.41 -11.83
CA VAL A 137 -8.54 -4.67 -12.89
C VAL A 137 -9.00 -3.36 -13.54
N ILE A 138 -9.38 -2.36 -12.74
CA ILE A 138 -9.81 -1.06 -13.24
C ILE A 138 -8.68 -0.37 -14.03
N GLY A 139 -7.45 -0.36 -13.50
CA GLY A 139 -6.30 0.21 -14.18
C GLY A 139 -6.03 -0.42 -15.55
N VAL A 140 -6.10 -1.76 -15.63
CA VAL A 140 -5.97 -2.51 -16.90
C VAL A 140 -7.11 -2.18 -17.86
N LEU A 141 -8.36 -2.17 -17.39
CA LEU A 141 -9.53 -1.80 -18.21
C LEU A 141 -9.37 -0.40 -18.80
N LEU A 142 -8.93 0.56 -18.00
CA LEU A 142 -8.73 1.95 -18.43
C LEU A 142 -7.58 2.07 -19.43
N ALA A 143 -6.46 1.39 -19.16
CA ALA A 143 -5.29 1.37 -20.02
C ALA A 143 -5.60 0.81 -21.43
N ARG A 144 -6.37 -0.28 -21.49
CA ARG A 144 -6.62 -1.06 -22.72
C ARG A 144 -7.98 -0.84 -23.35
N ARG A 145 -8.77 0.13 -22.89
CA ARG A 145 -10.13 0.34 -23.39
C ARG A 145 -10.14 0.53 -24.93
N GLY A 146 -10.82 -0.36 -25.65
CA GLY A 146 -10.89 -0.34 -27.11
C GLY A 146 -9.81 -1.16 -27.82
N GLU A 147 -8.95 -1.87 -27.10
CA GLU A 147 -8.06 -2.89 -27.67
C GLU A 147 -8.67 -4.29 -27.52
N PRO A 148 -8.82 -5.05 -28.62
CA PRO A 148 -9.16 -6.47 -28.52
C PRO A 148 -7.98 -7.29 -27.96
N GLY A 149 -8.27 -8.43 -27.32
CA GLY A 149 -7.25 -9.41 -26.92
C GLY A 149 -6.52 -9.13 -25.60
N THR A 150 -7.18 -8.53 -24.60
CA THR A 150 -6.63 -8.49 -23.24
C THR A 150 -6.59 -9.91 -22.66
N PRO A 151 -5.43 -10.43 -22.20
CA PRO A 151 -5.31 -11.80 -21.73
C PRO A 151 -5.83 -11.97 -20.29
N TRP A 152 -7.14 -11.74 -20.08
CA TRP A 152 -7.77 -11.71 -18.75
C TRP A 152 -7.45 -12.91 -17.89
N SER A 153 -7.48 -14.12 -18.45
CA SER A 153 -7.12 -15.33 -17.70
C SER A 153 -5.70 -15.26 -17.13
N LYS A 154 -4.71 -14.79 -17.91
CA LYS A 154 -3.33 -14.63 -17.46
C LYS A 154 -3.18 -13.49 -16.47
N VAL A 155 -3.87 -12.37 -16.69
CA VAL A 155 -3.85 -11.22 -15.78
C VAL A 155 -4.43 -11.59 -14.42
N LEU A 156 -5.60 -12.25 -14.40
CA LEU A 156 -6.22 -12.71 -13.17
C LEU A 156 -5.33 -13.74 -12.46
N HIS A 157 -4.78 -14.70 -13.20
CA HIS A 157 -3.84 -15.67 -12.63
C HIS A 157 -2.63 -14.99 -11.99
N GLU A 158 -1.99 -14.04 -12.68
CA GLU A 158 -0.82 -13.32 -12.17
C GLU A 158 -1.14 -12.48 -10.93
N VAL A 159 -2.32 -11.86 -10.88
CA VAL A 159 -2.74 -11.10 -9.69
C VAL A 159 -2.97 -12.06 -8.52
N PHE A 160 -3.77 -13.12 -8.68
CA PHE A 160 -4.07 -14.05 -7.59
C PHE A 160 -2.88 -14.94 -7.17
N ALA A 161 -2.04 -15.34 -8.12
CA ALA A 161 -0.82 -16.11 -7.86
C ALA A 161 0.38 -15.21 -7.52
N GLY A 162 0.19 -13.89 -7.51
CA GLY A 162 1.22 -12.94 -7.15
C GLY A 162 1.72 -13.15 -5.73
N LYS A 163 3.03 -13.10 -5.56
CA LYS A 163 3.72 -13.30 -4.26
C LYS A 163 3.08 -12.53 -3.10
N SER A 164 2.69 -11.27 -3.32
CA SER A 164 2.02 -10.42 -2.32
C SER A 164 0.73 -11.05 -1.82
N ILE A 165 -0.17 -11.39 -2.74
CA ILE A 165 -1.51 -11.93 -2.46
C ILE A 165 -1.41 -13.33 -1.87
N VAL A 166 -0.57 -14.20 -2.43
CA VAL A 166 -0.39 -15.57 -1.93
C VAL A 166 0.11 -15.58 -0.49
N LEU A 167 1.11 -14.76 -0.15
CA LEU A 167 1.67 -14.73 1.20
C LEU A 167 0.72 -14.06 2.20
N LEU A 168 0.04 -13.00 1.78
CA LEU A 168 -0.90 -12.28 2.62
C LEU A 168 -2.15 -13.13 2.91
N LEU A 169 -2.82 -13.67 1.88
CA LEU A 169 -4.00 -14.52 2.04
C LEU A 169 -3.63 -15.87 2.66
N GLY A 170 -2.47 -16.43 2.32
CA GLY A 170 -1.95 -17.65 2.94
C GLY A 170 -1.70 -17.44 4.44
N GLY A 171 -1.01 -16.36 4.82
CA GLY A 171 -0.83 -15.98 6.22
C GLY A 171 -2.16 -15.76 6.94
N LEU A 172 -3.11 -15.06 6.30
CA LEU A 172 -4.45 -14.83 6.84
C LEU A 172 -5.19 -16.14 7.09
N ALA A 173 -5.17 -17.07 6.13
CA ALA A 173 -5.78 -18.39 6.30
C ALA A 173 -5.12 -19.17 7.44
N ILE A 174 -3.79 -19.21 7.51
CA ILE A 174 -3.06 -19.88 8.59
C ILE A 174 -3.43 -19.28 9.96
N GLY A 175 -3.40 -17.95 10.09
CA GLY A 175 -3.75 -17.27 11.33
C GLY A 175 -5.21 -17.48 11.73
N TRP A 176 -6.12 -17.52 10.76
CA TRP A 176 -7.55 -17.77 11.00
C TRP A 176 -7.80 -19.19 11.49
N PHE A 177 -7.21 -20.20 10.85
CA PHE A 177 -7.37 -21.60 11.25
C PHE A 177 -6.67 -21.93 12.57
N ALA A 178 -5.45 -21.41 12.79
CA ALA A 178 -4.69 -21.67 14.01
C ALA A 178 -5.22 -20.89 15.22
N GLY A 179 -5.82 -19.72 14.98
CA GLY A 179 -6.33 -18.83 16.01
C GLY A 179 -5.23 -18.29 16.96
N PRO A 180 -5.62 -17.52 17.98
CA PRO A 180 -4.67 -16.92 18.92
C PRO A 180 -3.79 -17.95 19.66
N GLY A 181 -4.38 -19.07 20.08
CA GLY A 181 -3.65 -20.10 20.82
C GLY A 181 -2.63 -20.85 19.97
N GLY A 182 -2.95 -21.14 18.70
CA GLY A 182 -2.04 -21.84 17.80
C GLY A 182 -0.89 -20.97 17.28
N ILE A 183 -1.10 -19.65 17.17
CA ILE A 183 -0.07 -18.71 16.72
C ILE A 183 0.85 -18.23 17.85
N ALA A 184 0.40 -18.22 19.10
CA ALA A 184 1.17 -17.72 20.25
C ALA A 184 2.65 -18.20 20.33
N PRO A 185 3.00 -19.47 20.02
CA PRO A 185 4.40 -19.91 20.00
C PRO A 185 5.29 -19.19 18.97
N LEU A 186 4.68 -18.59 17.94
CA LEU A 186 5.35 -17.91 16.83
C LEU A 186 5.45 -16.38 17.03
N ASP A 187 4.84 -15.82 18.08
CA ASP A 187 4.75 -14.38 18.33
C ASP A 187 6.12 -13.69 18.33
N ARG A 188 7.12 -14.31 18.97
CA ARG A 188 8.49 -13.78 19.03
C ARG A 188 9.08 -13.55 17.65
N LEU A 189 8.80 -14.46 16.72
CA LEU A 189 9.32 -14.37 15.37
C LEU A 189 8.49 -13.41 14.53
N PHE A 190 7.17 -13.54 14.48
CA PHE A 190 6.36 -12.79 13.51
C PHE A 190 5.87 -11.43 14.01
N PHE A 191 5.66 -11.26 15.32
CA PHE A 191 5.06 -10.05 15.89
C PHE A 191 6.06 -9.20 16.65
N ASP A 192 6.88 -9.78 17.53
CA ASP A 192 7.86 -9.03 18.31
C ASP A 192 8.99 -8.50 17.42
N LEU A 193 9.51 -9.34 16.51
CA LEU A 193 10.57 -8.94 15.57
C LEU A 193 10.07 -8.08 14.40
N PHE A 194 8.75 -7.95 14.23
CA PHE A 194 8.13 -7.27 13.08
C PHE A 194 8.71 -5.88 12.82
N LYS A 195 8.82 -5.05 13.87
CA LYS A 195 9.34 -3.68 13.75
C LYS A 195 10.80 -3.64 13.30
N GLY A 196 11.61 -4.61 13.74
CA GLY A 196 13.01 -4.74 13.32
C GLY A 196 13.13 -5.11 11.85
N VAL A 197 12.34 -6.08 11.38
CA VAL A 197 12.31 -6.45 9.95
C VAL A 197 11.80 -5.29 9.09
N LEU A 198 10.75 -4.60 9.54
CA LEU A 198 10.23 -3.41 8.87
C LEU A 198 11.30 -2.32 8.74
N ALA A 199 12.12 -2.11 9.77
CA ALA A 199 13.21 -1.14 9.74
C ALA A 199 14.24 -1.43 8.63
N PHE A 200 14.68 -2.68 8.49
CA PHE A 200 15.57 -3.08 7.39
C PHE A 200 14.92 -2.94 6.02
N PHE A 201 13.64 -3.27 5.91
CA PHE A 201 12.89 -3.09 4.67
C PHE A 201 12.79 -1.60 4.29
N LEU A 202 12.52 -0.74 5.26
CA LEU A 202 12.45 0.71 5.07
C LEU A 202 13.80 1.31 4.69
N LEU A 203 14.91 0.78 5.23
CA LEU A 203 16.25 1.16 4.82
C LEU A 203 16.46 0.94 3.31
N GLU A 204 16.07 -0.23 2.79
CA GLU A 204 16.12 -0.51 1.36
C GLU A 204 15.20 0.42 0.56
N MET A 205 13.98 0.66 1.04
CA MET A 205 13.06 1.60 0.38
C MET A 205 13.61 3.01 0.32
N GLY A 206 14.40 3.43 1.33
CA GLY A 206 15.14 4.69 1.30
C GLY A 206 16.15 4.75 0.17
N LEU A 207 16.98 3.70 0.02
CA LEU A 207 17.97 3.59 -1.07
C LEU A 207 17.29 3.60 -2.44
N VAL A 208 16.21 2.82 -2.59
CA VAL A 208 15.43 2.76 -3.83
C VAL A 208 14.81 4.12 -4.13
N ALA A 209 14.18 4.79 -3.16
CA ALA A 209 13.59 6.12 -3.36
C ALA A 209 14.65 7.15 -3.81
N ALA A 210 15.83 7.16 -3.18
CA ALA A 210 16.94 8.04 -3.58
C ALA A 210 17.40 7.77 -5.03
N SER A 211 17.47 6.50 -5.44
CA SER A 211 17.84 6.14 -6.82
C SER A 211 16.84 6.67 -7.87
N ARG A 212 15.57 6.78 -7.51
CA ARG A 212 14.47 7.26 -8.38
C ARG A 212 14.38 8.77 -8.45
N PHE A 213 15.06 9.51 -7.56
CA PHE A 213 15.01 10.96 -7.52
C PHE A 213 15.47 11.63 -8.84
N GLY A 214 16.45 11.04 -9.53
CA GLY A 214 16.91 11.51 -10.83
C GLY A 214 15.85 11.33 -11.94
N GLU A 215 15.11 10.23 -11.92
CA GLU A 215 14.01 9.95 -12.85
C GLU A 215 12.82 10.87 -12.58
N LEU A 216 12.55 11.20 -11.31
CA LEU A 216 11.48 12.10 -10.90
C LEU A 216 11.63 13.52 -11.47
N ARG A 217 12.88 14.00 -11.63
CA ARG A 217 13.13 15.29 -12.30
C ARG A 217 12.72 15.29 -13.78
N ARG A 218 12.68 14.12 -14.42
CA ARG A 218 12.32 13.97 -15.83
C ARG A 218 10.82 13.77 -16.07
N THR A 219 10.06 13.38 -15.04
CA THR A 219 8.62 13.13 -15.15
C THR A 219 7.75 14.39 -15.05
N GLY A 220 8.36 15.55 -14.74
CA GLY A 220 7.74 16.86 -14.81
C GLY A 220 6.93 17.24 -13.54
N PRO A 221 6.68 18.53 -13.33
CA PRO A 221 6.03 19.05 -12.12
C PRO A 221 4.61 18.52 -11.91
N PHE A 222 3.92 18.18 -12.99
CA PHE A 222 2.58 17.59 -12.92
C PHE A 222 2.57 16.28 -12.12
N LEU A 223 3.49 15.34 -12.41
CA LEU A 223 3.47 14.03 -11.77
C LEU A 223 3.87 14.11 -10.29
N ILE A 224 4.77 15.03 -9.93
CA ILE A 224 5.11 15.33 -8.54
C ILE A 224 3.89 15.87 -7.80
N GLY A 225 3.19 16.85 -8.37
CA GLY A 225 1.96 17.40 -7.80
C GLY A 225 0.87 16.33 -7.64
N PHE A 226 0.67 15.51 -8.67
CA PHE A 226 -0.24 14.36 -8.64
C PHE A 226 0.12 13.39 -7.51
N ALA A 227 1.40 13.06 -7.35
CA ALA A 227 1.89 12.13 -6.33
C ALA A 227 1.78 12.66 -4.89
N ILE A 228 1.41 13.92 -4.69
CA ILE A 228 1.13 14.49 -3.37
C ILE A 228 -0.37 14.69 -3.19
N LEU A 229 -1.05 15.23 -4.21
CA LEU A 229 -2.47 15.57 -4.14
C LEU A 229 -3.39 14.34 -4.25
N MET A 230 -3.02 13.34 -5.05
CA MET A 230 -3.84 12.13 -5.19
C MET A 230 -3.90 11.32 -3.88
N PRO A 231 -2.80 11.12 -3.14
CA PRO A 231 -2.84 10.56 -1.79
C PRO A 231 -3.75 11.32 -0.82
N LEU A 232 -3.72 12.65 -0.84
CA LEU A 232 -4.58 13.48 0.01
C LEU A 232 -6.06 13.31 -0.32
N PHE A 233 -6.41 13.22 -1.61
CA PHE A 233 -7.76 12.87 -2.04
C PHE A 233 -8.16 11.47 -1.55
N GLY A 234 -7.28 10.48 -1.72
CA GLY A 234 -7.49 9.11 -1.25
C GLY A 234 -7.70 9.06 0.27
N ALA A 235 -6.88 9.78 1.04
CA ALA A 235 -7.03 9.91 2.48
C ALA A 235 -8.38 10.52 2.88
N ALA A 236 -8.80 11.61 2.23
CA ALA A 236 -10.09 12.24 2.51
C ALA A 236 -11.26 11.27 2.23
N LEU A 237 -11.19 10.54 1.12
CA LEU A 237 -12.16 9.49 0.80
C LEU A 237 -12.14 8.37 1.84
N GLY A 238 -10.97 7.95 2.32
CA GLY A 238 -10.82 6.92 3.35
C GLY A 238 -11.34 7.39 4.71
N VAL A 239 -11.12 8.65 5.06
CA VAL A 239 -11.69 9.27 6.28
C VAL A 239 -13.21 9.25 6.20
N ALA A 240 -13.78 9.77 5.12
CA ALA A 240 -15.23 9.79 4.91
C ALA A 240 -15.82 8.37 4.90
N THR A 241 -15.18 7.42 4.23
CA THR A 241 -15.64 6.03 4.21
C THR A 241 -15.60 5.41 5.61
N GLY A 242 -14.49 5.57 6.33
CA GLY A 242 -14.33 4.97 7.65
C GLY A 242 -15.28 5.56 8.69
N THR A 243 -15.53 6.86 8.65
CA THR A 243 -16.49 7.50 9.56
C THR A 243 -17.91 7.06 9.29
N THR A 244 -18.32 6.93 8.01
CA THR A 244 -19.66 6.40 7.66
C THR A 244 -19.86 4.94 8.10
N LEU A 245 -18.79 4.16 8.15
CA LEU A 245 -18.81 2.77 8.63
C LEU A 245 -18.70 2.65 10.16
N GLY A 246 -18.58 3.76 10.88
CA GLY A 246 -18.44 3.76 12.35
C GLY A 246 -17.13 3.14 12.84
N LEU A 247 -16.06 3.21 12.04
CA LEU A 247 -14.74 2.71 12.47
C LEU A 247 -14.17 3.57 13.60
N SER A 248 -13.31 2.97 14.41
CA SER A 248 -12.48 3.67 15.40
C SER A 248 -11.54 4.67 14.72
N VAL A 249 -10.99 5.62 15.49
CA VAL A 249 -9.97 6.57 15.00
C VAL A 249 -8.79 5.83 14.35
N GLY A 250 -8.35 4.72 14.94
CA GLY A 250 -7.30 3.88 14.36
C GLY A 250 -7.73 3.25 13.03
N GLY A 251 -8.96 2.73 12.96
CA GLY A 251 -9.57 2.21 11.75
C GLY A 251 -9.63 3.20 10.60
N VAL A 252 -10.23 4.37 10.88
CA VAL A 252 -10.32 5.49 9.93
C VAL A 252 -8.93 5.92 9.45
N THR A 253 -7.95 6.00 10.36
CA THR A 253 -6.56 6.34 10.02
C THR A 253 -5.94 5.31 9.07
N LEU A 254 -6.10 4.01 9.36
CA LEU A 254 -5.57 2.94 8.51
C LEU A 254 -6.28 2.88 7.16
N LEU A 255 -7.59 3.10 7.10
CA LEU A 255 -8.33 3.13 5.85
C LEU A 255 -7.90 4.31 4.98
N ALA A 256 -7.77 5.50 5.56
CA ALA A 256 -7.21 6.67 4.90
C ALA A 256 -5.78 6.39 4.39
N THR A 257 -4.97 5.71 5.19
CA THR A 257 -3.60 5.31 4.81
C THR A 257 -3.60 4.34 3.62
N LEU A 258 -4.50 3.37 3.59
CA LEU A 258 -4.65 2.44 2.47
C LEU A 258 -5.02 3.19 1.19
N TYR A 259 -6.04 4.05 1.23
CA TYR A 259 -6.49 4.81 0.06
C TYR A 259 -5.50 5.89 -0.40
N ALA A 260 -4.67 6.40 0.50
CA ALA A 260 -3.63 7.37 0.17
C ALA A 260 -2.35 6.71 -0.38
N SER A 261 -2.25 5.39 -0.34
CA SER A 261 -1.06 4.67 -0.74
C SER A 261 -1.05 4.35 -2.24
N ALA A 262 0.06 3.77 -2.71
CA ALA A 262 0.17 3.25 -4.05
C ALA A 262 0.99 1.97 -4.01
N SER A 263 0.58 0.95 -4.76
CA SER A 263 1.28 -0.32 -4.85
C SER A 263 2.54 -0.21 -5.71
N TYR A 264 3.64 -0.79 -5.26
CA TYR A 264 4.92 -0.86 -5.96
C TYR A 264 5.58 -2.24 -5.84
N ILE A 265 4.83 -3.22 -5.35
CA ILE A 265 5.25 -4.63 -5.25
C ILE A 265 4.39 -5.47 -6.21
N ALA A 266 3.07 -5.52 -5.98
CA ALA A 266 2.15 -6.31 -6.79
C ALA A 266 1.82 -5.64 -8.14
N ALA A 267 1.49 -4.34 -8.11
CA ALA A 267 1.06 -3.60 -9.30
C ALA A 267 2.06 -3.61 -10.47
N PRO A 268 3.39 -3.43 -10.27
CA PRO A 268 4.35 -3.48 -11.37
C PRO A 268 4.32 -4.78 -12.17
N ALA A 269 4.18 -5.93 -11.49
CA ALA A 269 4.15 -7.24 -12.16
C ALA A 269 2.89 -7.40 -13.01
N ALA A 270 1.73 -7.11 -12.43
CA ALA A 270 0.45 -7.17 -13.12
C ALA A 270 0.39 -6.20 -14.32
N MET A 271 0.86 -4.96 -14.14
CA MET A 271 0.87 -3.95 -15.21
C MET A 271 1.85 -4.30 -16.34
N ARG A 272 3.02 -4.85 -16.03
CA ARG A 272 3.98 -5.28 -17.07
C ARG A 272 3.40 -6.38 -17.96
N LEU A 273 2.63 -7.31 -17.38
CA LEU A 273 1.97 -8.37 -18.14
C LEU A 273 0.77 -7.85 -18.94
N ALA A 274 -0.08 -7.06 -18.28
CA ALA A 274 -1.36 -6.64 -18.85
C ALA A 274 -1.20 -5.46 -19.84
N VAL A 275 -0.32 -4.52 -19.54
CA VAL A 275 -0.13 -3.23 -20.24
C VAL A 275 1.37 -3.01 -20.52
N PRO A 276 2.00 -3.83 -21.38
CA PRO A 276 3.44 -3.80 -21.60
C PRO A 276 3.95 -2.48 -22.23
N GLN A 277 3.04 -1.67 -22.80
CA GLN A 277 3.38 -0.37 -23.38
C GLN A 277 3.55 0.73 -22.31
N ALA A 278 3.07 0.51 -21.08
CA ALA A 278 3.20 1.48 -20.01
C ALA A 278 4.64 1.58 -19.54
N ASN A 279 5.15 2.80 -19.37
CA ASN A 279 6.46 3.07 -18.84
C ASN A 279 6.49 2.87 -17.30
N PRO A 280 7.17 1.82 -16.79
CA PRO A 280 7.18 1.53 -15.35
C PRO A 280 7.88 2.62 -14.53
N ALA A 281 8.79 3.39 -15.14
CA ALA A 281 9.50 4.47 -14.45
C ALA A 281 8.54 5.57 -13.97
N LEU A 282 7.42 5.80 -14.68
CA LEU A 282 6.43 6.80 -14.27
C LEU A 282 5.66 6.36 -13.02
N SER A 283 5.12 5.14 -13.02
CA SER A 283 4.31 4.64 -11.89
C SER A 283 5.17 4.36 -10.66
N ILE A 284 6.31 3.69 -10.83
CA ILE A 284 7.25 3.39 -9.75
C ILE A 284 7.89 4.68 -9.23
N GLY A 285 8.32 5.57 -10.12
CA GLY A 285 8.93 6.85 -9.75
C GLY A 285 8.00 7.74 -8.94
N ALA A 286 6.71 7.84 -9.33
CA ALA A 286 5.72 8.59 -8.57
C ALA A 286 5.40 7.93 -7.22
N ALA A 287 5.17 6.62 -7.20
CA ALA A 287 4.78 5.88 -6.00
C ALA A 287 5.91 5.83 -4.96
N LEU A 288 7.12 5.41 -5.34
CA LEU A 288 8.26 5.26 -4.42
C LEU A 288 9.05 6.55 -4.21
N GLY A 289 9.20 7.37 -5.25
CA GLY A 289 10.01 8.58 -5.19
C GLY A 289 9.32 9.76 -4.51
N VAL A 290 7.98 9.77 -4.43
CA VAL A 290 7.21 10.89 -3.86
C VAL A 290 6.15 10.40 -2.87
N THR A 291 5.16 9.64 -3.33
CA THR A 291 3.99 9.26 -2.53
C THR A 291 4.36 8.52 -1.25
N PHE A 292 5.27 7.56 -1.35
CA PHE A 292 5.72 6.78 -0.22
C PHE A 292 6.45 7.64 0.84
N PRO A 293 7.51 8.41 0.51
CA PRO A 293 8.12 9.35 1.44
C PRO A 293 7.11 10.35 2.04
N PHE A 294 6.23 10.91 1.21
CA PHE A 294 5.18 11.83 1.65
C PHE A 294 4.27 11.19 2.70
N ASN A 295 3.76 9.99 2.43
CA ASN A 295 2.89 9.27 3.35
C ASN A 295 3.58 8.96 4.68
N LEU A 296 4.84 8.54 4.64
CA LEU A 296 5.62 8.23 5.84
C LEU A 296 5.87 9.46 6.71
N LEU A 297 6.30 10.57 6.10
CA LEU A 297 6.78 11.75 6.83
C LEU A 297 5.65 12.69 7.23
N VAL A 298 4.60 12.78 6.42
CA VAL A 298 3.53 13.79 6.57
C VAL A 298 2.16 13.16 6.56
N GLY A 299 1.90 12.24 5.63
CA GLY A 299 0.57 11.69 5.38
C GLY A 299 -0.03 10.98 6.60
N ILE A 300 0.62 9.95 7.14
CA ILE A 300 0.06 9.16 8.25
C ILE A 300 -0.31 10.04 9.47
N PRO A 301 0.57 10.93 9.98
CA PRO A 301 0.20 11.85 11.05
C PRO A 301 -0.90 12.84 10.69
N LEU A 302 -1.02 13.23 9.42
CA LEU A 302 -2.10 14.08 8.93
C LEU A 302 -3.43 13.32 8.89
N TYR A 303 -3.43 12.10 8.36
CA TYR A 303 -4.63 11.25 8.25
C TYR A 303 -5.19 10.91 9.62
N HIS A 304 -4.30 10.66 10.59
CA HIS A 304 -4.68 10.47 11.98
C HIS A 304 -5.38 11.69 12.59
N ARG A 305 -4.83 12.89 12.36
CA ARG A 305 -5.47 14.14 12.83
C ARG A 305 -6.83 14.37 12.19
N LEU A 306 -6.97 14.09 10.90
CA LEU A 306 -8.26 14.18 10.20
C LEU A 306 -9.27 13.17 10.76
N ALA A 307 -8.84 11.94 11.05
CA ALA A 307 -9.68 10.93 11.68
C ALA A 307 -10.16 11.35 13.08
N GLN A 308 -9.28 11.94 13.90
CA GLN A 308 -9.65 12.47 15.20
C GLN A 308 -10.69 13.60 15.10
N GLN A 309 -10.50 14.54 14.18
CA GLN A 309 -11.43 15.64 13.96
C GLN A 309 -12.79 15.19 13.43
N ALA A 310 -12.82 14.14 12.61
CA ALA A 310 -14.05 13.64 12.03
C ALA A 310 -14.90 12.79 13.00
N LEU A 311 -14.30 12.34 14.12
CA LEU A 311 -14.94 11.48 15.13
C LEU A 311 -15.06 12.15 16.51
N SER A 312 -14.67 13.43 16.63
CA SER A 312 -14.88 14.26 17.83
C SER A 312 -16.27 14.87 17.85
#